data_AF-A0A9E4VGU0-F1
#
_entry.id   AF-A0A9E4VGU0-F1
#
_cell.length_a   1.000
_cell.length_b   1.000
_cell.length_c   1.000
_cell.angle_alpha   90.00
_cell.angle_beta   90.00
_cell.angle_gamma   90.00
#
_symmetry.space_group_name_H-M   'P 1'
#
loop_
_entity.id
_entity.type
_entity.pdbx_description
1 polymer ?
#
loop_
_entity_poly.entity_id
_entity_poly.type
_entity_poly.pdbx_seq_one_letter_code
_entity_poly.pdbx_strand_id
1 'polypeptide(L)'
;MGIDALTLNASGKTDVPTTREEWDAWVSATATRNFILGNPLIDWLERHGAAAGFTRDGDVPGYDERTDFTRFIMGKGVAFEAAIATHLATLRPLTTFPSGREASQDLGIAERTFEAMADGAPIIHQGVLRDAATRTYGAPDFLVRSDILRELFPDAIDADEAARPAPDFGGSWHYVVVDAKFTTLHLLAGGEVGNSGSAPAYKAQVFIYNRALGRLQGYEPPAAFLLGRGIEHTVGGRTHRTLSALEELGPVFVDDALGMRVAAACDWVRRVRTEGADWAVRPAPSVAELWPNMSETADFPWHAAKAKIAHDLSEITLLWQVGPDKRDGAHRAGITSWRDERLTPATVGIAGGSRGPTLQALLDVNRQDGGPPVRPARVTAHEAEWRPVPELEFYVDFETVSDLDDDFTGVPARGGQPLIFMIGCGHVEDGRWTYERFLVERLSEQHEERAIDAWLAHMDGLAATHGMTDPGPYVIHWSPAERSTLETAYNSARNRHPERAWRPIRWFDCWRNVALGEPVVVRGALNFGLKSIAKALRELGLIESSWDDSPLDGLGAMVGAWWCEGEAERLGVPLADVELMQEIGHYNEIDCKVMMEVLRYLREHH
;
A
#
# COMPACT_ATOMS: atom_id res chain seq x y z
N MET A 1 34.43 -20.15 5.73
CA MET A 1 33.34 -21.13 5.80
C MET A 1 32.71 -21.05 4.42
N GLY A 2 33.04 -21.98 3.52
CA GLY A 2 32.51 -21.95 2.15
C GLY A 2 31.16 -22.65 2.07
N ILE A 3 31.06 -23.59 1.13
CA ILE A 3 29.87 -24.43 0.90
C ILE A 3 29.26 -25.07 2.17
N ASP A 4 30.08 -25.33 3.20
CA ASP A 4 29.63 -25.85 4.49
C ASP A 4 28.58 -24.97 5.19
N ALA A 5 28.55 -23.65 4.93
CA ALA A 5 27.55 -22.74 5.50
C ALA A 5 26.10 -23.12 5.12
N LEU A 6 25.92 -23.82 4.00
CA LEU A 6 24.62 -24.30 3.53
C LEU A 6 24.01 -25.36 4.44
N THR A 7 24.85 -26.11 5.17
CA THR A 7 24.41 -27.30 5.93
C THR A 7 24.88 -27.32 7.38
N LEU A 8 25.94 -26.62 7.77
CA LEU A 8 26.44 -26.63 9.15
C LEU A 8 25.82 -25.51 9.99
N ASN A 9 25.14 -25.91 11.06
CA ASN A 9 24.57 -24.97 12.03
C ASN A 9 25.64 -24.37 12.96
N ALA A 10 25.22 -23.49 13.87
CA ALA A 10 26.11 -22.80 14.81
C ALA A 10 26.92 -23.73 15.74
N SER A 11 26.47 -24.99 15.92
CA SER A 11 27.18 -26.01 16.71
C SER A 11 28.12 -26.89 15.87
N GLY A 12 28.24 -26.62 14.56
CA GLY A 12 29.03 -27.42 13.63
C GLY A 12 28.37 -28.74 13.23
N LYS A 13 27.07 -28.92 13.50
CA LYS A 13 26.30 -30.10 13.10
C LYS A 13 25.58 -29.85 11.79
N THR A 14 25.51 -30.89 10.95
CA THR A 14 24.70 -30.89 9.72
C THR A 14 23.21 -30.72 10.06
N ASP A 15 22.56 -29.77 9.40
CA ASP A 15 21.14 -29.41 9.49
C ASP A 15 20.59 -29.25 8.07
N VAL A 16 20.09 -30.36 7.52
CA VAL A 16 19.49 -30.41 6.18
C VAL A 16 18.05 -30.93 6.34
N PRO A 17 17.04 -30.05 6.23
CA PRO A 17 15.64 -30.45 6.38
C PRO A 17 15.20 -31.32 5.20
N THR A 18 14.57 -32.44 5.50
CA THR A 18 14.04 -33.43 4.54
C THR A 18 12.53 -33.65 4.70
N THR A 19 11.97 -33.25 5.84
CA THR A 19 10.55 -33.35 6.18
C THR A 19 9.90 -31.99 6.36
N ARG A 20 8.56 -31.93 6.30
CA ARG A 20 7.81 -30.69 6.50
C ARG A 20 8.05 -30.11 7.90
N GLU A 21 8.11 -30.98 8.91
CA GLU A 21 8.33 -30.61 10.31
C GLU A 21 9.73 -30.01 10.52
N GLU A 22 10.76 -30.54 9.85
CA GLU A 22 12.10 -29.93 9.88
C GLU A 22 12.12 -28.56 9.19
N TRP A 23 11.39 -28.43 8.07
CA TRP A 23 11.22 -27.15 7.37
C TRP A 23 10.44 -26.10 8.17
N ASP A 24 9.60 -26.50 9.14
CA ASP A 24 8.91 -25.53 9.99
C ASP A 24 9.88 -24.69 10.85
N ALA A 25 11.07 -25.21 11.15
CA ALA A 25 12.14 -24.47 11.85
C ALA A 25 12.88 -23.47 10.95
N TRP A 26 12.82 -23.65 9.62
CA TRP A 26 13.49 -22.82 8.62
C TRP A 26 12.57 -21.69 8.13
N VAL A 27 13.06 -20.46 8.15
CA VAL A 27 12.28 -19.26 7.81
C VAL A 27 12.76 -18.67 6.49
N SER A 28 11.87 -18.56 5.50
CA SER A 28 12.22 -17.84 4.26
C SER A 28 12.32 -16.34 4.54
N ALA A 29 13.19 -15.64 3.82
CA ALA A 29 13.35 -14.21 4.00
C ALA A 29 12.01 -13.43 3.89
N THR A 30 11.18 -13.83 2.92
CA THR A 30 9.85 -13.25 2.68
C THR A 30 8.83 -13.53 3.79
N ALA A 31 8.96 -14.61 4.55
CA ALA A 31 8.00 -14.98 5.61
C ALA A 31 8.05 -14.01 6.81
N THR A 32 9.09 -13.18 6.91
CA THR A 32 9.21 -12.18 7.99
C THR A 32 8.36 -10.93 7.77
N ARG A 33 7.80 -10.76 6.55
CA ARG A 33 7.12 -9.54 6.10
C ARG A 33 6.05 -9.04 7.06
N ASN A 34 5.07 -9.87 7.40
CA ASN A 34 3.90 -9.43 8.15
C ASN A 34 4.27 -8.98 9.56
N PHE A 35 5.13 -9.72 10.26
CA PHE A 35 5.65 -9.29 11.55
C PHE A 35 6.40 -7.95 11.46
N ILE A 36 7.27 -7.80 10.46
CA ILE A 36 8.06 -6.57 10.26
C ILE A 36 7.17 -5.35 9.99
N LEU A 37 6.06 -5.53 9.28
CA LEU A 37 5.05 -4.49 9.02
C LEU A 37 4.05 -4.29 10.16
N GLY A 38 4.18 -5.03 11.27
CA GLY A 38 3.26 -4.91 12.41
C GLY A 38 1.89 -5.53 12.18
N ASN A 39 1.82 -6.56 11.33
CA ASN A 39 0.63 -7.35 10.99
C ASN A 39 0.76 -8.87 11.31
N PRO A 40 1.33 -9.29 12.46
CA PRO A 40 1.57 -10.70 12.73
C PRO A 40 0.31 -11.59 12.73
N LEU A 41 -0.88 -11.05 13.00
CA LEU A 41 -2.16 -11.75 12.86
C LEU A 41 -2.33 -12.41 11.47
N ILE A 42 -1.79 -11.81 10.41
CA ILE A 42 -1.88 -12.35 9.04
C ILE A 42 -1.11 -13.67 8.91
N ASP A 43 0.06 -13.80 9.56
CA ASP A 43 0.81 -15.07 9.56
C ASP A 43 0.01 -16.20 10.23
N TRP A 44 -0.71 -15.86 11.30
CA TRP A 44 -1.57 -16.81 11.99
C TRP A 44 -2.79 -17.17 11.15
N LEU A 45 -3.46 -16.20 10.51
CA LEU A 45 -4.59 -16.46 9.62
C LEU A 45 -4.18 -17.31 8.42
N GLU A 46 -3.01 -17.08 7.84
CA GLU A 46 -2.50 -17.86 6.72
C GLU A 46 -2.33 -19.35 7.06
N ARG A 47 -1.89 -19.67 8.29
CA ARG A 47 -1.68 -21.05 8.73
C ARG A 47 -2.91 -21.71 9.39
N HIS A 48 -3.68 -20.94 10.16
CA HIS A 48 -4.72 -21.46 11.06
C HIS A 48 -6.11 -20.87 10.83
N GLY A 49 -6.23 -19.81 10.01
CA GLY A 49 -7.47 -19.05 9.81
C GLY A 49 -8.65 -19.91 9.34
N ALA A 50 -8.43 -20.76 8.33
CA ALA A 50 -9.46 -21.67 7.81
C ALA A 50 -9.95 -22.67 8.88
N ALA A 51 -9.03 -23.27 9.65
CA ALA A 51 -9.38 -24.17 10.75
C ALA A 51 -10.12 -23.44 11.89
N ALA A 52 -9.85 -22.14 12.07
CA ALA A 52 -10.54 -21.25 12.99
C ALA A 52 -11.86 -20.67 12.45
N GLY A 53 -12.28 -21.06 11.24
CA GLY A 53 -13.56 -20.65 10.63
C GLY A 53 -13.53 -19.30 9.93
N PHE A 54 -12.35 -18.78 9.58
CA PHE A 54 -12.21 -17.58 8.74
C PHE A 54 -12.07 -17.95 7.26
N THR A 55 -12.57 -17.07 6.41
CA THR A 55 -12.57 -17.21 4.95
C THR A 55 -11.60 -16.20 4.34
N ARG A 56 -10.88 -16.59 3.28
CA ARG A 56 -10.01 -15.68 2.53
C ARG A 56 -10.84 -14.70 1.70
N ASP A 57 -10.28 -13.54 1.41
CA ASP A 57 -10.93 -12.51 0.60
C ASP A 57 -11.26 -13.00 -0.82
N GLY A 58 -10.46 -13.89 -1.39
CA GLY A 58 -10.76 -14.50 -2.70
C GLY A 58 -11.92 -15.51 -2.68
N ASP A 59 -12.36 -15.93 -1.49
CA ASP A 59 -13.40 -16.94 -1.30
C ASP A 59 -14.74 -16.33 -0.79
N VAL A 60 -14.80 -15.01 -0.55
CA VAL A 60 -16.05 -14.34 -0.15
C VAL A 60 -16.98 -14.07 -1.35
N PRO A 61 -18.31 -14.18 -1.17
CA PRO A 61 -19.26 -13.83 -2.22
C PRO A 61 -19.07 -12.39 -2.71
N GLY A 62 -19.14 -12.20 -4.03
CA GLY A 62 -18.97 -10.90 -4.67
C GLY A 62 -17.53 -10.55 -5.03
N TYR A 63 -16.53 -11.35 -4.62
CA TYR A 63 -15.13 -11.14 -5.03
C TYR A 63 -14.98 -11.16 -6.56
N ASP A 64 -14.30 -10.14 -7.09
CA ASP A 64 -13.93 -10.03 -8.50
C ASP A 64 -12.41 -9.86 -8.62
N GLU A 65 -11.75 -10.84 -9.23
CA GLU A 65 -10.30 -10.81 -9.42
C GLU A 65 -9.84 -9.66 -10.34
N ARG A 66 -10.74 -9.11 -11.17
CA ARG A 66 -10.43 -8.00 -12.08
C ARG A 66 -10.22 -6.68 -11.34
N THR A 67 -10.66 -6.60 -10.08
CA THR A 67 -10.54 -5.41 -9.22
C THR A 67 -9.61 -5.65 -8.03
N ASP A 68 -8.79 -6.72 -8.07
CA ASP A 68 -7.87 -7.05 -6.99
C ASP A 68 -6.51 -6.36 -7.17
N PHE A 69 -6.31 -5.26 -6.46
CA PHE A 69 -5.06 -4.50 -6.48
C PHE A 69 -3.84 -5.29 -6.00
N THR A 70 -4.00 -6.13 -4.97
CA THR A 70 -2.87 -6.88 -4.43
C THR A 70 -2.38 -7.90 -5.44
N ARG A 71 -3.29 -8.64 -6.05
CA ARG A 71 -2.97 -9.61 -7.11
C ARG A 71 -2.33 -8.93 -8.31
N PHE A 72 -2.86 -7.78 -8.73
CA PHE A 72 -2.27 -6.99 -9.81
C PHE A 72 -0.82 -6.58 -9.51
N ILE A 73 -0.55 -5.99 -8.34
CA ILE A 73 0.80 -5.53 -7.97
C ILE A 73 1.78 -6.68 -7.78
N MET A 74 1.34 -7.82 -7.25
CA MET A 74 2.19 -9.02 -7.18
C MET A 74 2.58 -9.49 -8.59
N GLY A 75 1.63 -9.49 -9.54
CA GLY A 75 1.90 -9.80 -10.95
C GLY A 75 2.88 -8.82 -11.59
N LYS A 76 2.70 -7.52 -11.38
CA LYS A 76 3.63 -6.48 -11.86
C LYS A 76 5.01 -6.60 -11.23
N GLY A 77 5.11 -7.02 -9.96
CA GLY A 77 6.39 -7.33 -9.31
C GLY A 77 7.19 -8.41 -10.06
N VAL A 78 6.55 -9.52 -10.40
CA VAL A 78 7.17 -10.61 -11.16
C VAL A 78 7.57 -10.16 -12.57
N ALA A 79 6.70 -9.42 -13.25
CA ALA A 79 6.97 -8.90 -14.59
C ALA A 79 8.14 -7.88 -14.59
N PHE A 80 8.20 -7.00 -13.59
CA PHE A 80 9.30 -6.05 -13.41
C PHE A 80 10.64 -6.76 -13.19
N GLU A 81 10.69 -7.75 -12.30
CA GLU A 81 11.90 -8.55 -12.06
C GLU A 81 12.38 -9.23 -13.35
N ALA A 82 11.47 -9.85 -14.10
CA ALA A 82 11.78 -10.51 -15.37
C ALA A 82 12.29 -9.51 -16.43
N ALA A 83 11.71 -8.32 -16.50
CA ALA A 83 12.15 -7.26 -17.41
C ALA A 83 13.55 -6.75 -17.06
N ILE A 84 13.83 -6.54 -15.77
CA ILE A 84 15.17 -6.15 -15.29
C ILE A 84 16.19 -7.25 -15.57
N ALA A 85 15.86 -8.52 -15.30
CA ALA A 85 16.74 -9.65 -15.61
C ALA A 85 17.06 -9.72 -17.11
N THR A 86 16.04 -9.57 -17.96
CA THR A 86 16.20 -9.53 -19.42
C THR A 86 17.10 -8.38 -19.85
N HIS A 87 16.90 -7.19 -19.28
CA HIS A 87 17.74 -6.03 -19.58
C HIS A 87 19.19 -6.23 -19.13
N LEU A 88 19.42 -6.69 -17.90
CA LEU A 88 20.76 -6.98 -17.37
C LEU A 88 21.51 -8.03 -18.21
N ALA A 89 20.81 -9.03 -18.75
CA ALA A 89 21.39 -10.03 -19.65
C ALA A 89 21.93 -9.44 -20.97
N THR A 90 21.43 -8.27 -21.39
CA THR A 90 21.99 -7.54 -22.55
C THR A 90 23.30 -6.83 -22.21
N LEU A 91 23.51 -6.50 -20.93
CA LEU A 91 24.69 -5.79 -20.45
C LEU A 91 25.79 -6.77 -20.05
N ARG A 92 25.45 -7.87 -19.39
CA ARG A 92 26.42 -8.84 -18.85
C ARG A 92 25.87 -10.27 -18.90
N PRO A 93 26.74 -11.29 -18.96
CA PRO A 93 26.32 -12.68 -18.80
C PRO A 93 25.54 -12.88 -17.49
N LEU A 94 24.34 -13.44 -17.62
CA LEU A 94 23.42 -13.72 -16.52
C LEU A 94 23.29 -15.24 -16.34
N THR A 95 23.61 -15.74 -15.15
CA THR A 95 23.38 -17.14 -14.78
C THR A 95 22.07 -17.24 -14.01
N THR A 96 21.06 -17.89 -14.58
CA THR A 96 19.71 -17.98 -13.98
C THR A 96 19.44 -19.36 -13.38
N PHE A 97 18.90 -19.39 -12.17
CA PHE A 97 18.40 -20.59 -11.51
C PHE A 97 16.86 -20.64 -11.49
N PRO A 98 16.25 -21.83 -11.32
CA PRO A 98 14.81 -21.94 -11.11
C PRO A 98 14.34 -21.13 -9.90
N SER A 99 13.17 -20.50 -10.01
CA SER A 99 12.55 -19.71 -8.93
C SER A 99 11.42 -20.47 -8.22
N GLY A 100 10.93 -19.88 -7.13
CA GLY A 100 9.78 -20.40 -6.37
C GLY A 100 10.16 -21.23 -5.14
N ARG A 101 9.13 -21.69 -4.42
CA ARG A 101 9.30 -22.32 -3.11
C ARG A 101 10.15 -23.59 -3.17
N GLU A 102 9.83 -24.51 -4.08
CA GLU A 102 10.56 -25.79 -4.20
C GLU A 102 12.03 -25.54 -4.55
N ALA A 103 12.30 -24.64 -5.50
CA ALA A 103 13.66 -24.29 -5.89
C ALA A 103 14.45 -23.65 -4.75
N SER A 104 13.86 -22.70 -4.01
CA SER A 104 14.52 -22.06 -2.86
C SER A 104 14.81 -23.01 -1.68
N GLN A 105 14.17 -24.18 -1.67
CA GLN A 105 14.39 -25.23 -0.67
C GLN A 105 15.39 -26.31 -1.15
N ASP A 106 15.77 -26.30 -2.43
CA ASP A 106 16.64 -27.30 -3.03
C ASP A 106 18.11 -27.05 -2.67
N LEU A 107 18.73 -28.03 -1.99
CA LEU A 107 20.14 -27.96 -1.62
C LEU A 107 21.06 -27.97 -2.85
N GLY A 108 20.74 -28.74 -3.89
CA GLY A 108 21.56 -28.81 -5.11
C GLY A 108 21.56 -27.51 -5.89
N ILE A 109 20.48 -26.72 -5.84
CA ILE A 109 20.48 -25.37 -6.42
C ILE A 109 21.37 -24.42 -5.60
N ALA A 110 21.35 -24.53 -4.26
CA ALA A 110 22.24 -23.74 -3.41
C ALA A 110 23.73 -24.08 -3.64
N GLU A 111 24.05 -25.37 -3.81
CA GLU A 111 25.40 -25.83 -4.16
C GLU A 111 25.84 -25.28 -5.53
N ARG A 112 24.99 -25.36 -6.55
CA ARG A 112 25.28 -24.77 -7.87
C ARG A 112 25.38 -23.26 -7.84
N THR A 113 24.65 -22.59 -6.94
CA THR A 113 24.78 -21.14 -6.72
C THR A 113 26.18 -20.82 -6.20
N PHE A 114 26.68 -21.57 -5.22
CA PHE A 114 28.05 -21.46 -4.72
C PHE A 114 29.09 -21.71 -5.81
N GLU A 115 28.91 -22.75 -6.64
CA GLU A 115 29.80 -23.04 -7.77
C GLU A 115 29.85 -21.86 -8.76
N ALA A 116 28.70 -21.33 -9.17
CA ALA A 116 28.65 -20.17 -10.06
C ALA A 116 29.34 -18.93 -9.46
N MET A 117 29.22 -18.74 -8.14
CA MET A 117 29.92 -17.66 -7.45
C MET A 117 31.44 -17.86 -7.47
N ALA A 118 31.91 -19.07 -7.16
CA ALA A 118 33.32 -19.45 -7.15
C ALA A 118 33.96 -19.34 -8.55
N ASP A 119 33.21 -19.69 -9.60
CA ASP A 119 33.60 -19.54 -11.01
C ASP A 119 33.59 -18.07 -11.49
N GLY A 120 33.05 -17.16 -10.68
CA GLY A 120 33.04 -15.73 -10.96
C GLY A 120 31.97 -15.31 -11.97
N ALA A 121 30.80 -15.94 -12.00
CA ALA A 121 29.67 -15.49 -12.80
C ALA A 121 29.37 -13.98 -12.57
N PRO A 122 29.29 -13.13 -13.61
CA PRO A 122 29.12 -11.68 -13.43
C PRO A 122 27.86 -11.30 -12.64
N ILE A 123 26.73 -11.93 -12.99
CA ILE A 123 25.44 -11.75 -12.34
C ILE A 123 24.78 -13.13 -12.24
N ILE A 124 24.25 -13.45 -11.06
CA ILE A 124 23.46 -14.66 -10.81
C ILE A 124 22.03 -14.22 -10.46
N HIS A 125 21.05 -14.70 -11.22
CA HIS A 125 19.62 -14.44 -11.01
C HIS A 125 18.95 -15.63 -10.32
N GLN A 126 18.18 -15.36 -9.25
CA GLN A 126 17.48 -16.38 -8.44
C GLN A 126 18.43 -17.41 -7.77
N GLY A 127 19.65 -16.99 -7.43
CA GLY A 127 20.62 -17.84 -6.73
C GLY A 127 20.15 -18.18 -5.30
N VAL A 128 20.17 -19.45 -4.91
CA VAL A 128 19.64 -19.87 -3.62
C VAL A 128 20.68 -19.70 -2.51
N LEU A 129 20.31 -18.96 -1.48
CA LEU A 129 21.11 -18.76 -0.27
C LEU A 129 20.47 -19.47 0.93
N ARG A 130 21.31 -20.13 1.72
CA ARG A 130 20.91 -20.81 2.96
C ARG A 130 21.89 -20.46 4.08
N ASP A 131 21.35 -20.25 5.26
CA ASP A 131 22.13 -20.16 6.49
C ASP A 131 21.61 -21.17 7.51
N ALA A 132 22.30 -22.30 7.62
CA ALA A 132 21.96 -23.35 8.58
C ALA A 132 22.15 -22.91 10.05
N ALA A 133 22.97 -21.88 10.32
CA ALA A 133 23.18 -21.41 11.70
C ALA A 133 21.97 -20.62 12.22
N THR A 134 21.35 -19.80 11.37
CA THR A 134 20.12 -19.07 11.71
C THR A 134 18.84 -19.76 11.23
N ARG A 135 18.96 -20.85 10.48
CA ARG A 135 17.86 -21.56 9.79
C ARG A 135 17.02 -20.61 8.96
N THR A 136 17.70 -19.81 8.14
CA THR A 136 17.06 -18.89 7.20
C THR A 136 17.48 -19.21 5.78
N TYR A 137 16.62 -18.88 4.82
CA TYR A 137 16.87 -19.17 3.41
C TYR A 137 16.09 -18.25 2.48
N GLY A 138 16.45 -18.30 1.19
CA GLY A 138 15.65 -17.79 0.09
C GLY A 138 16.51 -17.54 -1.14
N ALA A 139 15.93 -16.88 -2.14
CA ALA A 139 16.63 -16.50 -3.35
C ALA A 139 16.50 -14.97 -3.50
N PRO A 140 17.60 -14.20 -3.36
CA PRO A 140 17.62 -12.84 -3.87
C PRO A 140 17.38 -12.84 -5.38
N ASP A 141 16.80 -11.74 -5.88
CA ASP A 141 16.63 -11.58 -7.32
C ASP A 141 17.99 -11.61 -8.01
N PHE A 142 18.98 -10.86 -7.52
CA PHE A 142 20.33 -10.84 -8.08
C PHE A 142 21.44 -10.94 -7.03
N LEU A 143 22.45 -11.76 -7.34
CA LEU A 143 23.80 -11.67 -6.76
C LEU A 143 24.70 -11.06 -7.83
N VAL A 144 25.25 -9.89 -7.55
CA VAL A 144 26.10 -9.14 -8.49
C VAL A 144 27.53 -9.17 -7.98
N ARG A 145 28.47 -9.53 -8.85
CA ARG A 145 29.90 -9.51 -8.52
C ARG A 145 30.35 -8.06 -8.29
N SER A 146 31.17 -7.80 -7.28
CA SER A 146 31.47 -6.46 -6.76
C SER A 146 32.04 -5.49 -7.81
N ASP A 147 32.96 -5.95 -8.66
CA ASP A 147 33.51 -5.17 -9.77
C ASP A 147 32.45 -4.82 -10.83
N ILE A 148 31.55 -5.76 -11.13
CA ILE A 148 30.43 -5.57 -12.05
C ILE A 148 29.38 -4.63 -11.45
N LEU A 149 29.09 -4.74 -10.16
CA LEU A 149 28.16 -3.85 -9.46
C LEU A 149 28.63 -2.41 -9.58
N ARG A 150 29.91 -2.14 -9.31
CA ARG A 150 30.50 -0.80 -9.45
C ARG A 150 30.49 -0.30 -10.89
N GLU A 151 30.59 -1.19 -11.87
CA GLU A 151 30.48 -0.78 -13.27
C GLU A 151 29.06 -0.35 -13.63
N LEU A 152 28.06 -1.14 -13.21
CA LEU A 152 26.65 -0.85 -13.48
C LEU A 152 26.13 0.33 -12.66
N PHE A 153 26.62 0.48 -11.43
CA PHE A 153 26.21 1.49 -10.45
C PHE A 153 27.46 2.11 -9.78
N PRO A 154 28.10 3.10 -10.41
CA PRO A 154 29.37 3.67 -9.95
C PRO A 154 29.37 4.21 -8.52
N ASP A 155 28.22 4.66 -8.04
CA ASP A 155 28.05 5.27 -6.71
C ASP A 155 27.56 4.27 -5.64
N ALA A 156 27.30 3.00 -6.01
CA ALA A 156 26.80 2.00 -5.06
C ALA A 156 27.87 1.55 -4.06
N ILE A 157 29.09 1.30 -4.55
CA ILE A 157 30.25 0.91 -3.72
C ILE A 157 31.53 1.59 -4.24
N ASP A 158 32.47 1.86 -3.33
CA ASP A 158 33.74 2.47 -3.71
C ASP A 158 34.72 1.46 -4.35
N ALA A 159 35.85 1.96 -4.86
CA ALA A 159 36.85 1.14 -5.54
C ALA A 159 37.55 0.16 -4.60
N ASP A 160 37.74 0.52 -3.33
CA ASP A 160 38.42 -0.31 -2.34
C ASP A 160 37.51 -1.45 -1.93
N GLU A 161 36.22 -1.18 -1.70
CA GLU A 161 35.19 -2.19 -1.47
C GLU A 161 35.07 -3.13 -2.67
N ALA A 162 34.92 -2.60 -3.90
CA ALA A 162 34.78 -3.42 -5.10
C ALA A 162 35.94 -4.41 -5.31
N ALA A 163 37.15 -4.05 -4.86
CA ALA A 163 38.36 -4.88 -4.96
C ALA A 163 38.56 -5.85 -3.78
N ARG A 164 37.69 -5.85 -2.76
CA ARG A 164 37.80 -6.79 -1.63
C ARG A 164 37.47 -8.22 -2.08
N PRO A 165 38.38 -9.19 -1.91
CA PRO A 165 38.10 -10.58 -2.20
C PRO A 165 37.26 -11.21 -1.08
N ALA A 166 36.35 -12.10 -1.45
CA ALA A 166 35.71 -12.99 -0.50
C ALA A 166 36.65 -14.16 -0.16
N PRO A 167 37.01 -14.40 1.12
CA PRO A 167 38.03 -15.39 1.50
C PRO A 167 37.74 -16.84 1.07
N ASP A 168 36.46 -17.21 0.96
CA ASP A 168 36.09 -18.58 0.57
C ASP A 168 36.03 -18.77 -0.96
N PHE A 169 36.39 -17.74 -1.74
CA PHE A 169 36.61 -17.81 -3.19
C PHE A 169 38.10 -17.62 -3.54
N GLY A 170 38.54 -18.20 -4.66
CA GLY A 170 39.90 -18.03 -5.18
C GLY A 170 40.12 -16.75 -5.99
N GLY A 171 39.12 -15.87 -6.07
CA GLY A 171 39.09 -14.67 -6.90
C GLY A 171 39.43 -13.37 -6.17
N SER A 172 39.49 -12.26 -6.91
CA SER A 172 39.67 -10.90 -6.38
C SER A 172 38.36 -10.12 -6.22
N TRP A 173 37.25 -10.85 -6.01
CA TRP A 173 35.89 -10.30 -5.96
C TRP A 173 35.11 -10.87 -4.79
N HIS A 174 33.99 -10.23 -4.49
CA HIS A 174 32.91 -10.78 -3.68
C HIS A 174 31.58 -10.55 -4.39
N TYR A 175 30.49 -11.11 -3.87
CA TYR A 175 29.14 -10.85 -4.36
C TYR A 175 28.36 -9.97 -3.40
N VAL A 176 27.42 -9.22 -3.96
CA VAL A 176 26.52 -8.31 -3.26
C VAL A 176 25.08 -8.67 -3.66
N VAL A 177 24.18 -8.62 -2.68
CA VAL A 177 22.74 -8.81 -2.90
C VAL A 177 22.13 -7.54 -3.51
N VAL A 178 21.41 -7.71 -4.62
CA VAL A 178 20.52 -6.69 -5.20
C VAL A 178 19.15 -7.33 -5.41
N ASP A 179 18.12 -6.75 -4.80
CA ASP A 179 16.76 -7.30 -4.83
C ASP A 179 15.80 -6.28 -5.46
N ALA A 180 15.11 -6.67 -6.54
CA ALA A 180 14.24 -5.80 -7.30
C ALA A 180 12.87 -5.67 -6.64
N LYS A 181 12.34 -4.44 -6.60
CA LYS A 181 11.03 -4.14 -6.05
C LYS A 181 10.31 -3.20 -7.01
N PHE A 182 9.12 -3.62 -7.44
CA PHE A 182 8.24 -2.79 -8.26
C PHE A 182 7.62 -1.65 -7.43
N THR A 183 8.45 -0.67 -7.12
CA THR A 183 8.12 0.48 -6.28
C THR A 183 9.13 1.59 -6.52
N THR A 184 8.75 2.83 -6.22
CA THR A 184 9.70 3.93 -6.14
C THR A 184 10.33 3.91 -4.75
N LEU A 185 11.66 3.86 -4.68
CA LEU A 185 12.36 3.85 -3.40
C LEU A 185 12.45 5.27 -2.85
N HIS A 186 12.10 5.44 -1.58
CA HIS A 186 12.24 6.72 -0.88
C HIS A 186 13.46 6.67 0.04
N LEU A 187 14.45 7.49 -0.29
CA LEU A 187 15.70 7.56 0.47
C LEU A 187 15.60 8.62 1.57
N LEU A 188 16.17 8.30 2.74
CA LEU A 188 16.39 9.27 3.81
C LEU A 188 17.44 10.30 3.39
N ALA A 189 17.54 11.41 4.11
CA ALA A 189 18.55 12.45 3.81
C ALA A 189 19.99 11.89 3.75
N GLY A 190 20.29 10.81 4.48
CA GLY A 190 21.58 10.10 4.45
C GLY A 190 21.79 9.13 3.28
N GLY A 191 20.83 8.99 2.36
CA GLY A 191 20.93 8.13 1.16
C GLY A 191 20.45 6.69 1.37
N GLU A 192 20.22 6.24 2.60
CA GLU A 192 19.68 4.90 2.85
C GLU A 192 18.17 4.82 2.59
N VAL A 193 17.68 3.60 2.31
CA VAL A 193 16.25 3.33 2.16
C VAL A 193 15.52 3.61 3.48
N GLY A 194 14.46 4.42 3.40
CA GLY A 194 13.58 4.75 4.53
C GLY A 194 12.71 3.58 5.01
N ASN A 195 11.77 3.89 5.90
CA ASN A 195 10.86 2.90 6.51
C ASN A 195 9.39 3.11 6.12
N SER A 196 9.11 3.74 4.97
CA SER A 196 7.74 3.95 4.49
C SER A 196 7.20 2.72 3.74
N GLY A 197 5.89 2.50 3.85
CA GLY A 197 5.20 1.40 3.18
C GLY A 197 5.86 0.04 3.44
N SER A 198 6.12 -0.71 2.38
CA SER A 198 6.74 -2.05 2.47
C SER A 198 8.27 -2.04 2.64
N ALA A 199 8.92 -0.88 2.63
CA ALA A 199 10.39 -0.79 2.71
C ALA A 199 10.99 -1.52 3.93
N PRO A 200 10.40 -1.46 5.15
CA PRO A 200 10.93 -2.23 6.29
C PRO A 200 11.00 -3.74 6.02
N ALA A 201 10.00 -4.31 5.34
CA ALA A 201 10.00 -5.73 5.00
C ALA A 201 11.05 -6.07 3.94
N TYR A 202 11.25 -5.18 2.96
CA TYR A 202 12.31 -5.34 1.96
C TYR A 202 13.71 -5.28 2.59
N LYS A 203 13.92 -4.35 3.54
CA LYS A 203 15.17 -4.27 4.33
C LYS A 203 15.44 -5.57 5.10
N ALA A 204 14.41 -6.11 5.78
CA ALA A 204 14.53 -7.40 6.47
C ALA A 204 14.86 -8.55 5.52
N GLN A 205 14.24 -8.58 4.34
CA GLN A 205 14.48 -9.59 3.31
C GLN A 205 15.95 -9.58 2.83
N VAL A 206 16.45 -8.43 2.37
CA VAL A 206 17.84 -8.35 1.87
C VAL A 206 18.88 -8.50 2.97
N PHE A 207 18.54 -8.13 4.20
CA PHE A 207 19.39 -8.40 5.36
C PHE A 207 19.59 -9.91 5.56
N ILE A 208 18.52 -10.71 5.53
CA ILE A 208 18.61 -12.18 5.64
C ILE A 208 19.48 -12.76 4.52
N TYR A 209 19.29 -12.30 3.28
CA TYR A 209 20.13 -12.70 2.15
C TYR A 209 21.60 -12.33 2.37
N ASN A 210 21.88 -11.10 2.82
CA ASN A 210 23.24 -10.62 3.02
C ASN A 210 23.98 -11.42 4.10
N ARG A 211 23.30 -11.79 5.20
CA ARG A 211 23.89 -12.65 6.24
C ARG A 211 24.23 -14.04 5.73
N ALA A 212 23.31 -14.65 4.98
CA ALA A 212 23.52 -15.97 4.39
C ALA A 212 24.66 -15.94 3.38
N LEU A 213 24.68 -14.92 2.51
CA LEU A 213 25.76 -14.66 1.57
C LEU A 213 27.11 -14.49 2.27
N GLY A 214 27.15 -13.65 3.32
CA GLY A 214 28.37 -13.38 4.07
C GLY A 214 29.00 -14.62 4.68
N ARG A 215 28.17 -15.53 5.21
CA ARG A 215 28.62 -16.83 5.71
C ARG A 215 29.09 -17.76 4.60
N LEU A 216 28.52 -17.68 3.40
CA LEU A 216 28.81 -18.55 2.27
C LEU A 216 30.12 -18.18 1.56
N GLN A 217 30.43 -16.88 1.47
CA GLN A 217 31.63 -16.37 0.79
C GLN A 217 32.78 -15.96 1.75
N GLY A 218 32.53 -15.96 3.05
CA GLY A 218 33.51 -15.59 4.09
C GLY A 218 33.69 -14.09 4.27
N TYR A 219 32.88 -13.28 3.59
CA TYR A 219 32.86 -11.82 3.68
C TYR A 219 31.42 -11.34 3.60
N GLU A 220 30.93 -10.70 4.66
CA GLU A 220 29.62 -10.05 4.70
C GLU A 220 29.75 -8.61 4.17
N PRO A 221 29.15 -8.28 3.02
CA PRO A 221 29.14 -6.92 2.51
C PRO A 221 28.51 -5.95 3.53
N PRO A 222 29.03 -4.72 3.66
CA PRO A 222 28.49 -3.73 4.60
C PRO A 222 27.06 -3.27 4.25
N ALA A 223 26.66 -3.44 3.00
CA ALA A 223 25.31 -3.15 2.52
C ALA A 223 24.81 -4.21 1.53
N ALA A 224 23.50 -4.41 1.53
CA ALA A 224 22.76 -4.98 0.42
C ALA A 224 21.93 -3.87 -0.24
N PHE A 225 21.41 -4.12 -1.44
CA PHE A 225 20.74 -3.08 -2.21
C PHE A 225 19.33 -3.48 -2.63
N LEU A 226 18.44 -2.50 -2.67
CA LEU A 226 17.16 -2.58 -3.35
C LEU A 226 17.25 -1.86 -4.69
N LEU A 227 16.71 -2.49 -5.73
CA LEU A 227 16.52 -1.90 -7.04
C LEU A 227 15.04 -1.53 -7.20
N GLY A 228 14.74 -0.24 -7.25
CA GLY A 228 13.39 0.26 -7.50
C GLY A 228 13.14 0.54 -8.97
N ARG A 229 11.90 0.86 -9.33
CA ARG A 229 11.58 1.45 -10.65
C ARG A 229 12.01 2.93 -10.78
N GLY A 230 12.57 3.47 -9.70
CA GLY A 230 13.00 4.85 -9.56
C GLY A 230 13.26 5.19 -8.10
N ILE A 231 13.81 6.36 -7.85
CA ILE A 231 14.18 6.86 -6.51
C ILE A 231 13.64 8.27 -6.30
N GLU A 232 13.19 8.55 -5.08
CA GLU A 232 12.99 9.91 -4.60
C GLU A 232 13.86 10.17 -3.36
N HIS A 233 14.60 11.28 -3.38
CA HIS A 233 15.48 11.67 -2.29
C HIS A 233 15.29 13.15 -1.95
N THR A 234 14.87 13.43 -0.71
CA THR A 234 14.67 14.82 -0.25
C THR A 234 15.79 15.26 0.66
N VAL A 235 16.57 16.25 0.21
CA VAL A 235 17.69 16.84 0.97
C VAL A 235 17.52 18.36 1.01
N GLY A 236 17.58 18.94 2.21
CA GLY A 236 17.48 20.39 2.38
C GLY A 236 16.17 21.00 1.85
N GLY A 237 15.07 20.23 1.86
CA GLY A 237 13.77 20.65 1.34
C GLY A 237 13.63 20.60 -0.18
N ARG A 238 14.63 20.06 -0.91
CA ARG A 238 14.56 19.81 -2.35
C ARG A 238 14.46 18.32 -2.60
N THR A 239 13.52 17.92 -3.45
CA THR A 239 13.34 16.51 -3.84
C THR A 239 13.98 16.25 -5.20
N HIS A 240 14.95 15.36 -5.22
CA HIS A 240 15.54 14.78 -6.42
C HIS A 240 14.78 13.50 -6.79
N ARG A 241 14.57 13.27 -8.09
CA ARG A 241 13.83 12.14 -8.62
C ARG A 241 14.58 11.47 -9.75
N THR A 242 14.69 10.16 -9.64
CA THR A 242 15.25 9.27 -10.65
C THR A 242 14.13 8.40 -11.19
N LEU A 243 13.91 8.42 -12.51
CA LEU A 243 12.81 7.70 -13.19
C LEU A 243 13.33 6.51 -14.01
N SER A 244 14.44 5.91 -13.55
CA SER A 244 15.08 4.75 -14.17
C SER A 244 15.49 3.76 -13.08
N ALA A 245 15.31 2.48 -13.36
CA ALA A 245 15.65 1.40 -12.43
C ALA A 245 17.16 1.12 -12.33
N LEU A 246 17.93 1.48 -13.36
CA LEU A 246 19.37 1.19 -13.44
C LEU A 246 20.27 2.42 -13.24
N GLU A 247 19.72 3.51 -12.72
CA GLU A 247 20.50 4.74 -12.47
C GLU A 247 21.04 4.80 -11.04
N GLU A 248 20.27 4.35 -10.06
CA GLU A 248 20.65 4.41 -8.64
C GLU A 248 20.04 3.24 -7.86
N LEU A 249 20.77 2.72 -6.88
CA LEU A 249 20.32 1.67 -5.97
C LEU A 249 20.00 2.26 -4.59
N GLY A 250 19.01 1.68 -3.90
CA GLY A 250 18.74 2.02 -2.50
C GLY A 250 19.57 1.15 -1.54
N PRO A 251 20.58 1.70 -0.85
CA PRO A 251 21.39 0.92 0.09
C PRO A 251 20.61 0.57 1.36
N VAL A 252 20.82 -0.66 1.83
CA VAL A 252 20.38 -1.21 3.10
C VAL A 252 21.60 -1.67 3.86
N PHE A 253 22.03 -0.87 4.83
CA PHE A 253 23.20 -1.17 5.65
C PHE A 253 22.93 -2.26 6.68
N VAL A 254 23.95 -3.05 6.99
CA VAL A 254 23.93 -4.00 8.10
C VAL A 254 23.89 -3.20 9.41
N ASP A 255 22.79 -3.35 10.15
CA ASP A 255 22.54 -2.66 11.41
C ASP A 255 22.02 -3.64 12.47
N ASP A 256 22.47 -3.46 13.71
CA ASP A 256 22.10 -4.33 14.84
C ASP A 256 20.61 -4.23 15.17
N ALA A 257 20.00 -3.03 15.04
CA ALA A 257 18.57 -2.87 15.32
C ALA A 257 17.72 -3.61 14.28
N LEU A 258 18.09 -3.55 13.00
CA LEU A 258 17.47 -4.39 11.96
C LEU A 258 17.67 -5.88 12.25
N GLY A 259 18.87 -6.30 12.64
CA GLY A 259 19.18 -7.69 12.99
C GLY A 259 18.31 -8.24 14.14
N MET A 260 18.11 -7.46 15.19
CA MET A 260 17.22 -7.85 16.30
C MET A 260 15.76 -7.99 15.85
N ARG A 261 15.27 -7.08 15.00
CA ARG A 261 13.90 -7.16 14.46
C ARG A 261 13.70 -8.38 13.57
N VAL A 262 14.69 -8.69 12.72
CA VAL A 262 14.68 -9.89 11.87
C VAL A 262 14.67 -11.16 12.72
N ALA A 263 15.49 -11.23 13.77
CA ALA A 263 15.50 -12.38 14.68
C ALA A 263 14.13 -12.58 15.34
N ALA A 264 13.52 -11.51 15.86
CA ALA A 264 12.18 -11.55 16.44
C ALA A 264 11.12 -12.01 15.42
N ALA A 265 11.21 -11.57 14.17
CA ALA A 265 10.30 -12.00 13.10
C ALA A 265 10.46 -13.50 12.79
N CYS A 266 11.69 -14.00 12.70
CA CYS A 266 11.94 -15.43 12.52
C CYS A 266 11.40 -16.27 13.68
N ASP A 267 11.57 -15.81 14.92
CA ASP A 267 11.06 -16.49 16.10
C ASP A 267 9.52 -16.49 16.14
N TRP A 268 8.89 -15.37 15.76
CA TRP A 268 7.44 -15.30 15.57
C TRP A 268 6.95 -16.33 14.56
N VAL A 269 7.54 -16.37 13.36
CA VAL A 269 7.15 -17.33 12.32
C VAL A 269 7.25 -18.76 12.84
N ARG A 270 8.33 -19.11 13.56
CA ARG A 270 8.47 -20.44 14.17
C ARG A 270 7.35 -20.72 15.19
N ARG A 271 7.07 -19.78 16.09
CA ARG A 271 6.00 -19.93 17.09
C ARG A 271 4.61 -20.10 16.46
N VAL A 272 4.29 -19.33 15.41
CA VAL A 272 3.03 -19.54 14.65
C VAL A 272 2.91 -20.97 14.17
N ARG A 273 4.03 -21.58 13.75
CA ARG A 273 4.04 -22.93 13.18
C ARG A 273 3.93 -24.02 14.25
N THR A 274 4.57 -23.84 15.40
CA THR A 274 4.68 -24.85 16.46
C THR A 274 3.64 -24.72 17.57
N GLU A 275 3.26 -23.49 17.92
CA GLU A 275 2.35 -23.16 19.04
C GLU A 275 1.01 -22.58 18.55
N GLY A 276 0.97 -22.03 17.33
CA GLY A 276 -0.15 -21.22 16.86
C GLY A 276 -1.51 -21.92 16.78
N ALA A 277 -1.53 -23.26 16.74
CA ALA A 277 -2.77 -24.04 16.75
C ALA A 277 -3.54 -23.92 18.07
N ASP A 278 -2.85 -23.64 19.18
CA ASP A 278 -3.45 -23.49 20.51
C ASP A 278 -3.86 -22.04 20.81
N TRP A 279 -3.59 -21.10 19.89
CA TRP A 279 -3.93 -19.70 20.07
C TRP A 279 -5.36 -19.39 19.62
N ALA A 280 -5.95 -18.37 20.25
CA ALA A 280 -7.29 -17.89 19.93
C ALA A 280 -7.29 -16.37 19.76
N VAL A 281 -8.11 -15.88 18.84
CA VAL A 281 -8.35 -14.43 18.64
C VAL A 281 -9.55 -13.91 19.44
N ARG A 282 -10.35 -14.80 20.04
CA ARG A 282 -11.58 -14.48 20.78
C ARG A 282 -11.70 -15.32 22.06
N PRO A 283 -12.39 -14.83 23.12
CA PRO A 283 -12.99 -13.48 23.24
C PRO A 283 -11.97 -12.36 23.41
N ALA A 284 -10.71 -12.71 23.67
CA ALA A 284 -9.55 -11.83 23.56
C ALA A 284 -8.38 -12.64 22.95
N PRO A 285 -7.47 -11.99 22.20
CA PRO A 285 -6.26 -12.63 21.71
C PRO A 285 -5.44 -13.29 22.83
N SER A 286 -5.08 -14.57 22.64
CA SER A 286 -4.29 -15.35 23.61
C SER A 286 -2.81 -14.92 23.68
N VAL A 287 -2.32 -14.26 22.64
CA VAL A 287 -0.99 -13.64 22.57
C VAL A 287 -1.10 -12.22 22.00
N ALA A 288 -0.16 -11.35 22.33
CA ALA A 288 -0.22 -9.93 21.98
C ALA A 288 -0.20 -9.68 20.46
N GLU A 289 0.50 -10.53 19.73
CA GLU A 289 0.70 -10.46 18.29
C GLU A 289 -0.59 -10.78 17.48
N LEU A 290 -1.61 -11.36 18.12
CA LEU A 290 -2.90 -11.62 17.47
C LEU A 290 -3.88 -10.46 17.57
N TRP A 291 -3.53 -9.36 18.23
CA TRP A 291 -4.35 -8.14 18.17
C TRP A 291 -4.27 -7.51 16.78
N PRO A 292 -5.42 -7.26 16.10
CA PRO A 292 -5.44 -6.60 14.80
C PRO A 292 -4.72 -5.24 14.81
N ASN A 293 -4.13 -4.88 13.67
CA ASN A 293 -3.63 -3.54 13.38
C ASN A 293 -4.40 -3.00 12.17
N MET A 294 -5.37 -2.14 12.42
CA MET A 294 -6.24 -1.55 11.39
C MET A 294 -5.60 -0.34 10.70
N SER A 295 -4.40 0.07 11.11
CA SER A 295 -3.63 1.13 10.44
C SER A 295 -2.77 0.61 9.28
N GLU A 296 -2.53 -0.70 9.19
CA GLU A 296 -1.78 -1.33 8.09
C GLU A 296 -2.75 -2.12 7.21
N THR A 297 -2.70 -1.91 5.89
CA THR A 297 -3.67 -2.47 4.93
C THR A 297 -3.05 -3.50 3.99
N ALA A 298 -1.76 -3.82 4.12
CA ALA A 298 -1.16 -4.99 3.50
C ALA A 298 -1.56 -6.27 4.27
N ASP A 299 -2.81 -6.72 4.07
CA ASP A 299 -3.42 -7.83 4.80
C ASP A 299 -4.18 -8.84 3.92
N PHE A 300 -4.15 -8.70 2.60
CA PHE A 300 -4.67 -9.70 1.66
C PHE A 300 -3.97 -11.07 1.86
N PRO A 301 -4.70 -12.20 1.77
CA PRO A 301 -6.13 -12.33 1.47
C PRO A 301 -6.99 -12.44 2.74
N TRP A 302 -6.71 -11.68 3.79
CA TRP A 302 -7.38 -11.77 5.08
C TRP A 302 -7.96 -10.44 5.58
N HIS A 303 -8.19 -9.48 4.69
CA HIS A 303 -8.71 -8.16 5.02
C HIS A 303 -10.06 -8.27 5.75
N ALA A 304 -11.02 -9.01 5.17
CA ALA A 304 -12.36 -9.15 5.75
C ALA A 304 -12.31 -9.87 7.10
N ALA A 305 -11.48 -10.91 7.24
CA ALA A 305 -11.29 -11.64 8.49
C ALA A 305 -10.67 -10.74 9.57
N LYS A 306 -9.63 -9.96 9.23
CA LYS A 306 -8.98 -9.02 10.15
C LYS A 306 -9.96 -7.94 10.63
N ALA A 307 -10.69 -7.33 9.71
CA ALA A 307 -11.71 -6.32 10.03
C ALA A 307 -12.78 -6.91 10.97
N LYS A 308 -13.25 -8.13 10.69
CA LYS A 308 -14.21 -8.81 11.56
C LYS A 308 -13.66 -9.05 12.97
N ILE A 309 -12.41 -9.52 13.09
CA ILE A 309 -11.77 -9.71 14.41
C ILE A 309 -11.67 -8.37 15.15
N ALA A 310 -11.26 -7.29 14.46
CA ALA A 310 -11.14 -5.97 15.07
C ALA A 310 -12.48 -5.44 15.59
N HIS A 311 -13.56 -5.58 14.82
CA HIS A 311 -14.90 -5.17 15.26
C HIS A 311 -15.40 -5.99 16.44
N ASP A 312 -15.23 -7.32 16.40
CA ASP A 312 -15.67 -8.21 17.47
C ASP A 312 -14.93 -7.92 18.80
N LEU A 313 -13.66 -7.48 18.73
CA LEU A 313 -12.87 -7.06 19.89
C LEU A 313 -13.12 -5.61 20.32
N SER A 314 -13.83 -4.82 19.52
CA SER A 314 -13.87 -3.36 19.65
C SER A 314 -12.43 -2.81 19.78
N GLU A 315 -11.60 -3.22 18.83
CA GLU A 315 -10.14 -3.02 18.82
C GLU A 315 -9.77 -1.54 18.64
N ILE A 316 -8.80 -1.07 19.42
CA ILE A 316 -8.50 0.36 19.59
C ILE A 316 -7.99 1.03 18.31
N THR A 317 -7.30 0.32 17.42
CA THR A 317 -6.77 0.87 16.16
C THR A 317 -7.84 1.12 15.10
N LEU A 318 -9.10 0.74 15.34
CA LEU A 318 -10.24 1.21 14.53
C LEU A 318 -10.47 2.72 14.64
N LEU A 319 -10.01 3.33 15.73
CA LEU A 319 -10.23 4.75 16.02
C LEU A 319 -9.36 5.66 15.17
N TRP A 320 -9.95 6.75 14.68
CA TRP A 320 -9.24 7.83 14.00
C TRP A 320 -8.00 8.29 14.78
N GLN A 321 -6.85 8.31 14.08
CA GLN A 321 -5.54 8.74 14.60
C GLN A 321 -4.95 7.84 15.71
N VAL A 322 -5.47 6.63 15.94
CA VAL A 322 -4.93 5.71 16.95
C VAL A 322 -4.26 4.51 16.28
N GLY A 323 -2.93 4.55 16.18
CA GLY A 323 -2.11 3.42 15.68
C GLY A 323 -1.68 2.43 16.78
N PRO A 324 -0.95 1.36 16.40
CA PRO A 324 -0.54 0.29 17.32
C PRO A 324 0.28 0.78 18.52
N ASP A 325 1.19 1.74 18.36
CA ASP A 325 1.98 2.27 19.49
C ASP A 325 1.10 2.86 20.60
N LYS A 326 0.03 3.57 20.21
CA LYS A 326 -0.93 4.19 21.13
C LYS A 326 -1.83 3.13 21.77
N ARG A 327 -2.25 2.13 20.98
CA ARG A 327 -2.99 0.95 21.44
C ARG A 327 -2.19 0.16 22.47
N ASP A 328 -0.92 -0.08 22.23
CA ASP A 328 -0.03 -0.80 23.15
C ASP A 328 0.16 -0.03 24.45
N GLY A 329 0.20 1.31 24.38
CA GLY A 329 0.14 2.19 25.55
C GLY A 329 -1.11 1.97 26.40
N ALA A 330 -2.29 1.90 25.77
CA ALA A 330 -3.55 1.61 26.45
C ALA A 330 -3.57 0.19 27.04
N HIS A 331 -3.07 -0.81 26.31
CA HIS A 331 -2.99 -2.19 26.78
C HIS A 331 -2.13 -2.32 28.04
N ARG A 332 -0.99 -1.60 28.11
CA ARG A 332 -0.16 -1.55 29.33
C ARG A 332 -0.88 -0.95 30.54
N ALA A 333 -1.90 -0.11 30.31
CA ALA A 333 -2.79 0.42 31.34
C ALA A 333 -4.00 -0.51 31.64
N GLY A 334 -4.05 -1.70 31.03
CA GLY A 334 -5.14 -2.66 31.19
C GLY A 334 -6.42 -2.27 30.44
N ILE A 335 -6.31 -1.47 29.37
CA ILE A 335 -7.41 -1.00 28.53
C ILE A 335 -7.26 -1.65 27.15
N THR A 336 -8.13 -2.58 26.80
CA THR A 336 -8.00 -3.40 25.56
C THR A 336 -9.12 -3.19 24.54
N SER A 337 -10.04 -2.27 24.83
CA SER A 337 -11.20 -2.00 23.97
C SER A 337 -11.45 -0.51 23.90
N TRP A 338 -11.82 -0.01 22.72
CA TRP A 338 -12.27 1.37 22.62
C TRP A 338 -13.60 1.63 23.35
N ARG A 339 -14.35 0.59 23.74
CA ARG A 339 -15.56 0.72 24.56
C ARG A 339 -15.27 0.95 26.04
N ASP A 340 -14.05 0.69 26.51
CA ASP A 340 -13.66 0.94 27.90
C ASP A 340 -13.69 2.44 28.19
N GLU A 341 -14.45 2.86 29.21
CA GLU A 341 -14.62 4.27 29.59
C GLU A 341 -13.30 4.94 29.97
N ARG A 342 -12.31 4.16 30.44
CA ARG A 342 -10.97 4.66 30.78
C ARG A 342 -10.17 5.05 29.54
N LEU A 343 -10.51 4.52 28.36
CA LEU A 343 -9.88 4.95 27.12
C LEU A 343 -10.35 6.38 26.79
N THR A 344 -9.46 7.34 26.91
CA THR A 344 -9.67 8.75 26.57
C THR A 344 -8.57 9.20 25.60
N PRO A 345 -8.69 10.37 24.94
CA PRO A 345 -7.61 10.88 24.13
C PRO A 345 -6.29 11.00 24.90
N ALA A 346 -6.35 11.36 26.19
CA ALA A 346 -5.16 11.43 27.03
C ALA A 346 -4.49 10.07 27.24
N THR A 347 -5.25 8.98 27.44
CA THR A 347 -4.68 7.64 27.66
C THR A 347 -4.01 7.07 26.42
N VAL A 348 -4.40 7.52 25.22
CA VAL A 348 -3.75 7.14 23.94
C VAL A 348 -2.79 8.22 23.43
N GLY A 349 -2.41 9.20 24.26
CA GLY A 349 -1.40 10.21 23.91
C GLY A 349 -1.85 11.26 22.89
N ILE A 350 -3.16 11.49 22.75
CA ILE A 350 -3.78 12.50 21.87
C ILE A 350 -4.42 13.59 22.72
N ALA A 351 -3.64 14.25 23.58
CA ALA A 351 -4.15 15.28 24.49
C ALA A 351 -4.08 16.72 23.96
N GLY A 352 -3.33 16.98 22.86
CA GLY A 352 -3.04 18.32 22.37
C GLY A 352 -3.83 18.75 21.13
N GLY A 353 -4.03 20.06 20.99
CA GLY A 353 -4.67 20.69 19.83
C GLY A 353 -6.14 20.30 19.64
N SER A 354 -6.64 20.42 18.41
CA SER A 354 -8.01 20.02 18.06
C SER A 354 -8.24 18.50 18.14
N ARG A 355 -7.17 17.69 17.98
CA ARG A 355 -7.27 16.22 17.88
C ARG A 355 -7.85 15.55 19.13
N GLY A 356 -7.51 16.05 20.32
CA GLY A 356 -8.02 15.48 21.57
C GLY A 356 -9.54 15.60 21.69
N PRO A 357 -10.10 16.82 21.63
CA PRO A 357 -11.54 17.03 21.57
C PRO A 357 -12.24 16.25 20.45
N THR A 358 -11.66 16.18 19.25
CA THR A 358 -12.20 15.39 18.12
C THR A 358 -12.35 13.91 18.49
N LEU A 359 -11.30 13.29 19.04
CA LEU A 359 -11.35 11.89 19.44
C LEU A 359 -12.31 11.67 20.61
N GLN A 360 -12.39 12.61 21.56
CA GLN A 360 -13.35 12.50 22.67
C GLN A 360 -14.79 12.49 22.14
N ALA A 361 -15.14 13.39 21.22
CA ALA A 361 -16.47 13.43 20.62
C ALA A 361 -16.81 12.13 19.89
N LEU A 362 -15.84 11.56 19.17
CA LEU A 362 -15.98 10.29 18.46
C LEU A 362 -16.21 9.12 19.43
N LEU A 363 -15.49 9.08 20.55
CA LEU A 363 -15.70 8.08 21.59
C LEU A 363 -17.08 8.24 22.25
N ASP A 364 -17.46 9.47 22.59
CA ASP A 364 -18.74 9.75 23.24
C ASP A 364 -19.92 9.28 22.40
N VAL A 365 -19.96 9.60 21.10
CA VAL A 365 -21.09 9.25 20.24
C VAL A 365 -21.21 7.73 20.01
N ASN A 366 -20.08 7.02 20.02
CA ASN A 366 -20.02 5.58 19.76
C ASN A 366 -20.19 4.70 21.02
N ARG A 367 -20.01 5.27 22.22
CA ARG A 367 -20.24 4.55 23.50
C ARG A 367 -21.63 4.77 24.08
N GLN A 368 -22.33 5.81 23.62
CA GLN A 368 -23.67 6.14 24.11
C GLN A 368 -24.74 5.43 23.27
N ASP A 369 -25.57 4.61 23.92
CA ASP A 369 -26.72 3.98 23.26
C ASP A 369 -27.90 4.96 23.08
N GLY A 370 -27.93 6.06 23.86
CA GLY A 370 -28.96 7.10 23.82
C GLY A 370 -28.45 8.47 23.35
N GLY A 371 -29.37 9.40 23.08
CA GLY A 371 -29.05 10.76 22.62
C GLY A 371 -28.90 10.89 21.10
N PRO A 372 -28.60 12.10 20.59
CA PRO A 372 -28.48 12.37 19.15
C PRO A 372 -27.39 11.49 18.52
N PRO A 373 -27.69 10.77 17.42
CA PRO A 373 -26.74 9.87 16.78
C PRO A 373 -25.68 10.61 15.95
N VAL A 374 -25.88 11.91 15.70
CA VAL A 374 -24.94 12.81 15.01
C VAL A 374 -24.68 14.01 15.91
N ARG A 375 -23.41 14.43 16.01
CA ARG A 375 -22.98 15.60 16.79
C ARG A 375 -21.92 16.40 15.99
N PRO A 376 -21.74 17.71 16.25
CA PRO A 376 -22.47 18.55 17.21
C PRO A 376 -23.92 18.82 16.78
N ALA A 377 -24.74 19.39 17.66
CA ALA A 377 -26.12 19.78 17.32
C ALA A 377 -26.19 20.93 16.30
N ARG A 378 -25.11 21.71 16.17
CA ARG A 378 -24.93 22.67 15.09
C ARG A 378 -23.48 22.74 14.67
N VAL A 379 -23.24 22.70 13.36
CA VAL A 379 -21.90 22.87 12.78
C VAL A 379 -21.73 24.32 12.35
N THR A 380 -20.77 25.00 12.95
CA THR A 380 -20.47 26.43 12.74
C THR A 380 -19.21 26.64 11.89
N ALA A 381 -18.33 25.63 11.81
CA ALA A 381 -17.16 25.67 10.93
C ALA A 381 -17.58 25.88 9.47
N HIS A 382 -17.04 26.93 8.84
CA HIS A 382 -17.31 27.30 7.45
C HIS A 382 -18.81 27.42 7.10
N GLU A 383 -19.67 27.63 8.10
CA GLU A 383 -21.13 27.55 7.96
C GLU A 383 -21.69 28.49 6.88
N ALA A 384 -21.11 29.68 6.74
CA ALA A 384 -21.52 30.65 5.71
C ALA A 384 -21.25 30.18 4.27
N GLU A 385 -20.37 29.21 4.07
CA GLU A 385 -20.00 28.68 2.76
C GLU A 385 -20.85 27.48 2.37
N TRP A 386 -21.04 26.51 3.28
CA TRP A 386 -21.69 25.24 2.95
C TRP A 386 -23.14 25.13 3.41
N ARG A 387 -23.60 25.88 4.41
CA ARG A 387 -25.00 25.76 4.90
C ARG A 387 -26.02 26.34 3.92
N PRO A 388 -25.83 27.55 3.36
CA PRO A 388 -26.75 28.07 2.36
C PRO A 388 -26.88 27.05 1.22
N VAL A 389 -28.10 26.81 0.77
CA VAL A 389 -28.36 26.01 -0.43
C VAL A 389 -28.31 26.98 -1.61
N PRO A 390 -27.25 26.98 -2.43
CA PRO A 390 -27.18 27.83 -3.61
C PRO A 390 -28.13 27.31 -4.70
N GLU A 391 -28.38 28.14 -5.71
CA GLU A 391 -29.11 27.71 -6.92
C GLU A 391 -28.38 26.58 -7.66
N LEU A 392 -27.04 26.55 -7.57
CA LEU A 392 -26.20 25.52 -8.17
C LEU A 392 -24.91 25.31 -7.37
N GLU A 393 -24.58 24.06 -7.17
CA GLU A 393 -23.29 23.55 -6.67
C GLU A 393 -23.08 22.14 -7.23
N PHE A 394 -21.81 21.74 -7.34
CA PHE A 394 -21.44 20.45 -7.90
C PHE A 394 -20.81 19.56 -6.84
N TYR A 395 -21.12 18.27 -6.88
CA TYR A 395 -20.54 17.22 -6.06
C TYR A 395 -19.71 16.33 -6.97
N VAL A 396 -18.41 16.27 -6.73
CA VAL A 396 -17.45 15.71 -7.68
C VAL A 396 -16.54 14.70 -7.01
N ASP A 397 -16.36 13.58 -7.70
CA ASP A 397 -15.42 12.53 -7.35
C ASP A 397 -14.69 12.07 -8.62
N PHE A 398 -13.39 11.74 -8.50
CA PHE A 398 -12.54 11.34 -9.61
C PHE A 398 -12.04 9.92 -9.44
N GLU A 399 -12.15 9.12 -10.50
CA GLU A 399 -11.41 7.87 -10.60
C GLU A 399 -10.12 8.08 -11.39
N THR A 400 -9.05 7.48 -10.89
CA THR A 400 -7.70 7.71 -11.41
C THR A 400 -6.96 6.39 -11.62
N VAL A 401 -6.08 6.38 -12.62
CA VAL A 401 -5.06 5.36 -12.77
C VAL A 401 -3.71 5.96 -12.38
N SER A 402 -2.85 5.14 -11.79
CA SER A 402 -1.45 5.49 -11.52
C SER A 402 -0.53 4.96 -12.63
N ASP A 403 0.77 5.17 -12.47
CA ASP A 403 1.78 4.60 -13.37
C ASP A 403 2.25 3.20 -12.94
N LEU A 404 1.37 2.42 -12.32
CA LEU A 404 1.70 1.05 -11.89
C LEU A 404 1.37 0.04 -13.01
N ASP A 405 0.60 0.43 -14.01
CA ASP A 405 0.40 -0.36 -15.23
C ASP A 405 1.51 -0.07 -16.26
N ASP A 406 2.71 -0.54 -15.93
CA ASP A 406 3.88 -0.47 -16.80
C ASP A 406 3.97 -1.75 -17.67
N ASP A 407 4.21 -1.59 -18.97
CA ASP A 407 4.39 -2.70 -19.92
C ASP A 407 5.85 -3.17 -20.03
N PHE A 408 6.76 -2.43 -19.39
CA PHE A 408 8.20 -2.67 -19.33
C PHE A 408 8.94 -2.66 -20.68
N THR A 409 8.31 -2.20 -21.76
CA THR A 409 8.95 -2.10 -23.08
C THR A 409 10.10 -1.08 -23.09
N GLY A 410 10.03 -0.07 -22.22
CA GLY A 410 11.02 0.99 -22.06
C GLY A 410 12.10 0.75 -20.99
N VAL A 411 12.15 -0.43 -20.35
CA VAL A 411 13.11 -0.73 -19.27
C VAL A 411 14.55 -0.44 -19.74
N PRO A 412 15.35 0.32 -18.97
CA PRO A 412 15.20 0.58 -17.53
C PRO A 412 14.42 1.84 -17.16
N ALA A 413 13.94 2.62 -18.13
CA ALA A 413 13.11 3.78 -17.84
C ALA A 413 11.75 3.33 -17.27
N ARG A 414 11.26 4.06 -16.27
CA ARG A 414 9.93 3.88 -15.68
C ARG A 414 8.87 4.19 -16.73
N GLY A 415 7.97 3.24 -16.97
CA GLY A 415 6.78 3.42 -17.78
C GLY A 415 5.52 3.61 -16.91
N GLY A 416 4.37 3.28 -17.52
CA GLY A 416 3.05 3.54 -16.96
C GLY A 416 2.65 5.03 -17.05
N GLN A 417 1.35 5.29 -17.01
CA GLN A 417 0.81 6.63 -17.20
C GLN A 417 -0.26 6.95 -16.15
N PRO A 418 -0.05 7.95 -15.27
CA PRO A 418 -1.08 8.39 -14.35
C PRO A 418 -2.08 9.31 -15.06
N LEU A 419 -3.39 9.08 -14.87
CA LEU A 419 -4.47 9.83 -15.51
C LEU A 419 -5.71 9.90 -14.61
N ILE A 420 -6.51 10.94 -14.77
CA ILE A 420 -7.93 10.95 -14.44
C ILE A 420 -8.66 10.28 -15.60
N PHE A 421 -9.30 9.15 -15.35
CA PHE A 421 -10.04 8.42 -16.39
C PHE A 421 -11.55 8.61 -16.29
N MET A 422 -12.06 8.99 -15.12
CA MET A 422 -13.47 9.26 -14.90
C MET A 422 -13.65 10.44 -13.96
N ILE A 423 -14.58 11.33 -14.33
CA ILE A 423 -15.04 12.41 -13.46
C ILE A 423 -16.55 12.25 -13.29
N GLY A 424 -16.97 12.00 -12.05
CA GLY A 424 -18.37 12.10 -11.67
C GLY A 424 -18.71 13.53 -11.32
N CYS A 425 -19.82 14.05 -11.84
CA CYS A 425 -20.31 15.38 -11.49
C CYS A 425 -21.81 15.32 -11.26
N GLY A 426 -22.21 15.45 -10.00
CA GLY A 426 -23.61 15.52 -9.61
C GLY A 426 -24.03 16.90 -9.16
N HIS A 427 -25.31 17.23 -9.35
CA HIS A 427 -25.95 18.43 -8.82
C HIS A 427 -27.42 18.16 -8.51
N VAL A 428 -28.06 19.09 -7.82
CA VAL A 428 -29.51 19.03 -7.56
C VAL A 428 -30.21 20.04 -8.46
N GLU A 429 -31.14 19.58 -9.28
CA GLU A 429 -31.98 20.41 -10.15
C GLU A 429 -33.46 20.12 -9.82
N ASP A 430 -34.25 21.17 -9.54
CA ASP A 430 -35.67 21.04 -9.13
C ASP A 430 -35.90 20.03 -7.98
N GLY A 431 -34.95 19.96 -7.04
CA GLY A 431 -34.98 19.04 -5.90
C GLY A 431 -34.68 17.57 -6.24
N ARG A 432 -34.22 17.29 -7.48
CA ARG A 432 -33.84 15.96 -7.93
C ARG A 432 -32.34 15.87 -8.15
N TRP A 433 -31.77 14.71 -7.85
CA TRP A 433 -30.39 14.41 -8.15
C TRP A 433 -30.21 14.19 -9.65
N THR A 434 -29.27 14.92 -10.24
CA THR A 434 -28.81 14.77 -11.62
C THR A 434 -27.32 14.47 -11.59
N TYR A 435 -26.88 13.46 -12.36
CA TYR A 435 -25.49 13.03 -12.43
C TYR A 435 -25.06 12.92 -13.89
N GLU A 436 -23.88 13.47 -14.18
CA GLU A 436 -23.20 13.30 -15.46
C GLU A 436 -21.81 12.70 -15.21
N ARG A 437 -21.44 11.73 -16.06
CA ARG A 437 -20.14 11.05 -16.01
C ARG A 437 -19.31 11.44 -17.21
N PHE A 438 -18.10 11.94 -16.97
CA PHE A 438 -17.11 12.22 -18.01
C PHE A 438 -16.04 11.14 -18.00
N LEU A 439 -16.19 10.17 -18.90
CA LEU A 439 -15.32 9.01 -19.04
C LEU A 439 -14.41 9.18 -20.26
N VAL A 440 -13.13 8.85 -20.12
CA VAL A 440 -12.20 8.80 -21.24
C VAL A 440 -12.55 7.65 -22.19
N GLU A 441 -12.36 7.84 -23.50
CA GLU A 441 -12.60 6.79 -24.50
C GLU A 441 -11.53 5.67 -24.45
N ARG A 442 -10.31 6.07 -24.07
CA ARG A 442 -9.10 5.26 -23.88
C ARG A 442 -8.27 5.84 -22.74
N LEU A 443 -7.47 5.01 -22.07
CA LEU A 443 -6.51 5.48 -21.05
C LEU A 443 -5.32 6.21 -21.70
N SER A 444 -5.52 7.46 -22.12
CA SER A 444 -4.43 8.33 -22.61
C SER A 444 -4.60 9.79 -22.21
N GLU A 445 -3.48 10.53 -22.19
CA GLU A 445 -3.46 11.97 -21.91
C GLU A 445 -4.43 12.75 -22.83
N GLN A 446 -4.49 12.40 -24.12
CA GLN A 446 -5.41 13.04 -25.06
C GLN A 446 -6.90 12.86 -24.70
N HIS A 447 -7.28 11.71 -24.15
CA HIS A 447 -8.67 11.50 -23.76
C HIS A 447 -8.96 12.07 -22.37
N GLU A 448 -7.96 12.09 -21.48
CA GLU A 448 -8.03 12.82 -20.20
C GLU A 448 -8.33 14.31 -20.43
N GLU A 449 -7.60 15.00 -21.33
CA GLU A 449 -7.87 16.41 -21.60
C GLU A 449 -9.31 16.65 -22.10
N ARG A 450 -9.82 15.76 -22.96
CA ARG A 450 -11.18 15.85 -23.51
C ARG A 450 -12.24 15.63 -22.44
N ALA A 451 -12.02 14.68 -21.53
CA ALA A 451 -12.93 14.44 -20.42
C ALA A 451 -12.97 15.65 -19.47
N ILE A 452 -11.81 16.24 -19.14
CA ILE A 452 -11.73 17.44 -18.30
C ILE A 452 -12.38 18.64 -19.00
N ASP A 453 -12.11 18.85 -20.30
CA ASP A 453 -12.76 19.91 -21.08
C ASP A 453 -14.28 19.77 -21.09
N ALA A 454 -14.79 18.56 -21.33
CA ALA A 454 -16.22 18.28 -21.35
C ALA A 454 -16.86 18.53 -19.99
N TRP A 455 -16.20 18.12 -18.90
CA TRP A 455 -16.65 18.37 -17.53
C TRP A 455 -16.72 19.86 -17.21
N LEU A 456 -15.66 20.62 -17.51
CA LEU A 456 -15.63 22.06 -17.29
C LEU A 456 -16.70 22.77 -18.13
N ALA A 457 -16.86 22.39 -19.41
CA ALA A 457 -17.88 22.96 -20.29
C ALA A 457 -19.31 22.66 -19.80
N HIS A 458 -19.56 21.46 -19.27
CA HIS A 458 -20.83 21.10 -18.65
C HIS A 458 -21.13 21.99 -17.45
N MET A 459 -20.17 22.14 -16.53
CA MET A 459 -20.33 23.02 -15.38
C MET A 459 -20.55 24.48 -15.78
N ASP A 460 -19.82 24.97 -16.78
CA ASP A 460 -19.95 26.34 -17.29
C ASP A 460 -21.31 26.59 -17.95
N GLY A 461 -21.81 25.60 -18.70
CA GLY A 461 -23.15 25.65 -19.31
C GLY A 461 -24.26 25.74 -18.27
N LEU A 462 -24.20 24.91 -17.22
CA LEU A 462 -25.16 24.97 -16.10
C LEU A 462 -25.01 26.27 -15.32
N ALA A 463 -23.79 26.70 -15.00
CA ALA A 463 -23.54 27.97 -14.33
C ALA A 463 -24.12 29.16 -15.10
N ALA A 464 -24.02 29.15 -16.43
CA ALA A 464 -24.64 30.18 -17.28
C ALA A 464 -26.17 30.15 -17.22
N THR A 465 -26.79 28.97 -17.27
CA THR A 465 -28.24 28.79 -17.15
C THR A 465 -28.79 29.31 -15.81
N HIS A 466 -28.04 29.12 -14.72
CA HIS A 466 -28.39 29.62 -13.39
C HIS A 466 -27.89 31.05 -13.10
N GLY A 467 -27.22 31.71 -14.05
CA GLY A 467 -26.67 33.06 -13.85
C GLY A 467 -25.54 33.15 -12.82
N MET A 468 -24.86 32.04 -12.53
CA MET A 468 -23.81 31.90 -11.50
C MET A 468 -22.40 31.83 -12.13
N THR A 469 -22.00 32.82 -12.92
CA THR A 469 -20.72 32.78 -13.65
C THR A 469 -19.53 33.42 -12.92
N ASP A 470 -19.77 34.27 -11.91
CA ASP A 470 -18.73 34.91 -11.10
C ASP A 470 -19.22 35.08 -9.65
N PRO A 471 -18.59 34.44 -8.64
CA PRO A 471 -17.35 33.65 -8.68
C PRO A 471 -17.51 32.19 -9.13
N GLY A 472 -18.66 31.81 -9.71
CA GLY A 472 -18.97 30.43 -10.05
C GLY A 472 -19.57 29.63 -8.88
N PRO A 473 -20.25 28.50 -9.18
CA PRO A 473 -20.72 27.56 -8.18
C PRO A 473 -19.55 26.88 -7.44
N TYR A 474 -19.80 26.43 -6.22
CA TYR A 474 -18.83 25.59 -5.51
C TYR A 474 -18.72 24.22 -6.17
N VAL A 475 -17.50 23.68 -6.20
CA VAL A 475 -17.23 22.29 -6.56
C VAL A 475 -16.80 21.57 -5.29
N ILE A 476 -17.74 20.83 -4.74
CA ILE A 476 -17.65 20.11 -3.49
C ILE A 476 -17.02 18.76 -3.74
N HIS A 477 -16.04 18.43 -2.89
CA HIS A 477 -15.34 17.16 -2.92
C HIS A 477 -15.08 16.70 -1.48
N TRP A 478 -14.89 15.40 -1.26
CA TRP A 478 -14.74 14.90 0.10
C TRP A 478 -13.37 15.23 0.65
N SER A 479 -12.29 14.89 -0.05
CA SER A 479 -10.91 14.99 0.47
C SER A 479 -9.99 15.73 -0.51
N PRO A 480 -8.79 16.19 -0.14
CA PRO A 480 -7.89 16.88 -1.07
C PRO A 480 -7.46 16.11 -2.34
N ALA A 481 -7.88 14.85 -2.53
CA ALA A 481 -7.48 13.98 -3.62
C ALA A 481 -7.79 14.57 -5.00
N GLU A 482 -9.01 15.04 -5.26
CA GLU A 482 -9.43 15.55 -6.59
C GLU A 482 -8.60 16.77 -6.98
N ARG A 483 -8.48 17.72 -6.05
CA ARG A 483 -7.63 18.91 -6.22
C ARG A 483 -6.16 18.56 -6.40
N SER A 484 -5.68 17.55 -5.66
CA SER A 484 -4.29 17.08 -5.77
C SER A 484 -4.01 16.54 -7.16
N THR A 485 -4.87 15.63 -7.63
CA THR A 485 -4.71 14.98 -8.94
C THR A 485 -4.88 15.98 -10.10
N LEU A 486 -5.81 16.93 -10.01
CA LEU A 486 -5.99 17.92 -11.07
C LEU A 486 -4.89 19.00 -11.04
N GLU A 487 -4.51 19.48 -9.85
CA GLU A 487 -3.78 20.76 -9.74
C GLU A 487 -2.43 20.69 -9.05
N THR A 488 -2.33 20.08 -7.86
CA THR A 488 -1.18 20.33 -6.96
C THR A 488 -0.12 19.23 -6.91
N ALA A 489 -0.45 18.00 -7.32
CA ALA A 489 0.52 16.91 -7.40
C ALA A 489 1.61 17.19 -8.46
N TYR A 490 2.79 16.58 -8.32
CA TYR A 490 3.89 16.80 -9.26
C TYR A 490 3.52 16.34 -10.69
N ASN A 491 2.83 15.21 -10.79
CA ASN A 491 2.18 14.71 -12.00
C ASN A 491 0.68 14.97 -11.90
N SER A 492 0.27 16.22 -11.70
CA SER A 492 -1.14 16.60 -11.82
C SER A 492 -1.55 16.70 -13.29
N ALA A 493 -2.85 16.63 -13.58
CA ALA A 493 -3.35 16.82 -14.95
C ALA A 493 -2.96 18.20 -15.50
N ARG A 494 -2.97 19.27 -14.71
CA ARG A 494 -2.48 20.59 -15.15
C ARG A 494 -1.01 20.59 -15.57
N ASN A 495 -0.16 19.76 -14.94
CA ASN A 495 1.25 19.65 -15.31
C ASN A 495 1.45 18.79 -16.56
N ARG A 496 0.59 17.80 -16.80
CA ARG A 496 0.56 17.04 -18.06
C ARG A 496 0.04 17.87 -19.23
N HIS A 497 -0.89 18.79 -18.97
CA HIS A 497 -1.63 19.58 -19.97
C HIS A 497 -1.43 21.10 -19.82
N PRO A 498 -0.19 21.63 -19.88
CA PRO A 498 0.09 23.03 -19.58
C PRO A 498 -0.56 24.02 -20.57
N GLU A 499 -0.77 23.60 -21.82
CA GLU A 499 -1.38 24.42 -22.89
C GLU A 499 -2.89 24.59 -22.75
N ARG A 500 -3.58 23.71 -22.01
CA ARG A 500 -5.04 23.80 -21.81
C ARG A 500 -5.46 25.00 -21.00
N ALA A 501 -4.60 25.47 -20.10
CA ALA A 501 -4.82 26.63 -19.25
C ALA A 501 -6.22 26.65 -18.58
N TRP A 502 -6.69 25.48 -18.10
CA TRP A 502 -8.02 25.34 -17.49
C TRP A 502 -8.26 26.39 -16.41
N ARG A 503 -9.47 26.94 -16.36
CA ARG A 503 -9.84 27.97 -15.37
C ARG A 503 -9.66 27.46 -13.93
N PRO A 504 -9.44 28.35 -12.95
CA PRO A 504 -9.51 27.96 -11.55
C PRO A 504 -10.88 27.38 -11.18
N ILE A 505 -10.88 26.39 -10.30
CA ILE A 505 -12.09 25.79 -9.75
C ILE A 505 -12.28 26.27 -8.31
N ARG A 506 -13.52 26.60 -7.96
CA ARG A 506 -13.90 27.00 -6.60
C ARG A 506 -14.13 25.77 -5.72
N TRP A 507 -13.05 25.07 -5.41
CA TRP A 507 -13.06 23.85 -4.60
C TRP A 507 -13.59 24.10 -3.18
N PHE A 508 -14.42 23.18 -2.68
CA PHE A 508 -14.84 23.11 -1.28
C PHE A 508 -14.59 21.71 -0.70
N ASP A 509 -13.65 21.63 0.25
CA ASP A 509 -13.21 20.39 0.91
C ASP A 509 -14.11 20.06 2.12
N CYS A 510 -15.04 19.13 1.94
CA CYS A 510 -15.99 18.75 3.00
C CYS A 510 -15.32 18.07 4.18
N TRP A 511 -14.33 17.21 3.96
CA TRP A 511 -13.66 16.49 5.03
C TRP A 511 -12.94 17.44 5.97
N ARG A 512 -12.19 18.39 5.42
CA ARG A 512 -11.43 19.36 6.21
C ARG A 512 -12.33 20.44 6.81
N ASN A 513 -13.21 21.04 6.00
CA ASN A 513 -13.92 22.26 6.39
C ASN A 513 -15.22 21.97 7.15
N VAL A 514 -15.81 20.78 6.98
CA VAL A 514 -17.05 20.37 7.65
C VAL A 514 -16.77 19.24 8.63
N ALA A 515 -16.39 18.04 8.16
CA ALA A 515 -16.30 16.85 9.00
C ALA A 515 -15.26 16.97 10.12
N LEU A 516 -14.11 17.61 9.86
CA LEU A 516 -13.06 17.87 10.86
C LEU A 516 -13.01 19.30 11.39
N GLY A 517 -13.56 20.27 10.65
CA GLY A 517 -13.52 21.69 11.00
C GLY A 517 -14.19 21.96 12.35
N GLU A 518 -15.38 21.37 12.54
CA GLU A 518 -16.02 21.19 13.83
C GLU A 518 -16.53 19.74 13.88
N PRO A 519 -15.81 18.82 14.55
CA PRO A 519 -15.92 17.38 14.37
C PRO A 519 -17.36 16.84 14.24
N VAL A 520 -17.76 16.51 13.02
CA VAL A 520 -19.03 15.84 12.74
C VAL A 520 -18.84 14.36 13.00
N VAL A 521 -19.30 13.90 14.17
CA VAL A 521 -19.19 12.52 14.61
C VAL A 521 -20.55 11.83 14.51
N VAL A 522 -20.54 10.63 13.94
CA VAL A 522 -21.74 9.82 13.70
C VAL A 522 -21.60 8.50 14.45
N ARG A 523 -22.64 8.10 15.18
CA ARG A 523 -22.70 6.80 15.86
C ARG A 523 -22.57 5.68 14.82
N GLY A 524 -21.62 4.77 15.04
CA GLY A 524 -21.25 3.70 14.10
C GLY A 524 -19.96 4.01 13.31
N ALA A 525 -19.63 5.29 13.12
CA ALA A 525 -18.41 5.70 12.43
C ALA A 525 -17.24 5.90 13.42
N LEU A 526 -16.16 5.16 13.21
CA LEU A 526 -14.93 5.23 14.03
C LEU A 526 -13.82 6.08 13.37
N ASN A 527 -14.08 6.59 12.17
CA ASN A 527 -13.25 7.56 11.46
C ASN A 527 -14.10 8.47 10.56
N PHE A 528 -13.45 9.47 9.95
CA PHE A 528 -14.09 10.53 9.15
C PHE A 528 -14.03 10.30 7.63
N GLY A 529 -13.69 9.10 7.15
CA GLY A 529 -13.76 8.81 5.71
C GLY A 529 -15.20 8.81 5.19
N LEU A 530 -15.42 9.15 3.92
CA LEU A 530 -16.76 9.25 3.32
C LEU A 530 -17.55 7.96 3.51
N LYS A 531 -16.96 6.82 3.13
CA LYS A 531 -17.55 5.48 3.28
C LYS A 531 -17.91 5.15 4.74
N SER A 532 -17.09 5.56 5.71
CA SER A 532 -17.36 5.38 7.14
C SER A 532 -18.57 6.21 7.60
N ILE A 533 -18.58 7.51 7.29
CA ILE A 533 -19.66 8.43 7.69
C ILE A 533 -20.98 8.05 7.00
N ALA A 534 -20.95 7.86 5.68
CA ALA A 534 -22.14 7.56 4.90
C ALA A 534 -22.77 6.21 5.27
N LYS A 535 -21.96 5.15 5.48
CA LYS A 535 -22.49 3.86 5.97
C LYS A 535 -23.16 4.00 7.33
N ALA A 536 -22.54 4.72 8.28
CA ALA A 536 -23.13 4.96 9.59
C ALA A 536 -24.45 5.75 9.50
N LEU A 537 -24.51 6.82 8.68
CA LEU A 537 -25.76 7.58 8.47
C LEU A 537 -26.85 6.74 7.81
N ARG A 538 -26.49 5.87 6.86
CA ARG A 538 -27.40 4.95 6.18
C ARG A 538 -27.98 3.91 7.16
N GLU A 539 -27.14 3.30 7.99
CA GLU A 539 -27.56 2.35 9.03
C GLU A 539 -28.53 2.99 10.05
N LEU A 540 -28.37 4.30 10.30
CA LEU A 540 -29.26 5.10 11.14
C LEU A 540 -30.54 5.57 10.41
N GLY A 541 -30.68 5.28 9.11
CA GLY A 541 -31.82 5.72 8.29
C GLY A 541 -31.85 7.22 8.01
N LEU A 542 -30.71 7.91 8.09
CA LEU A 542 -30.58 9.36 7.93
C LEU A 542 -30.25 9.78 6.49
N ILE A 543 -29.73 8.85 5.68
CA ILE A 543 -29.51 9.01 4.24
C ILE A 543 -29.95 7.74 3.48
N GLU A 544 -30.05 7.82 2.16
CA GLU A 544 -30.69 6.80 1.32
C GLU A 544 -29.71 5.97 0.48
N SER A 545 -28.54 6.50 0.16
CA SER A 545 -27.60 5.85 -0.75
C SER A 545 -26.54 5.05 0.02
N SER A 546 -26.07 3.98 -0.61
CA SER A 546 -24.96 3.16 -0.14
C SER A 546 -24.34 2.42 -1.33
N TRP A 547 -23.10 1.96 -1.19
CA TRP A 547 -22.40 1.17 -2.20
C TRP A 547 -22.86 -0.30 -2.26
N ASP A 548 -24.01 -0.63 -1.65
CA ASP A 548 -24.47 -2.00 -1.38
C ASP A 548 -23.36 -2.90 -0.81
N ASP A 549 -23.45 -4.21 -1.01
CA ASP A 549 -22.39 -5.18 -0.68
C ASP A 549 -21.26 -5.19 -1.76
N SER A 550 -21.14 -4.12 -2.57
CA SER A 550 -20.08 -4.04 -3.59
C SER A 550 -18.70 -4.01 -2.91
N PRO A 551 -17.77 -4.91 -3.29
CA PRO A 551 -16.41 -4.90 -2.77
C PRO A 551 -15.55 -3.80 -3.40
N LEU A 552 -16.07 -3.06 -4.40
CA LEU A 552 -15.31 -2.05 -5.11
C LEU A 552 -14.88 -0.90 -4.16
N ASP A 553 -13.64 -0.48 -4.33
CA ASP A 553 -13.03 0.70 -3.74
C ASP A 553 -12.14 1.40 -4.78
N GLY A 554 -11.53 2.53 -4.43
CA GLY A 554 -10.71 3.30 -5.39
C GLY A 554 -9.50 2.53 -5.97
N LEU A 555 -8.90 1.59 -5.22
CA LEU A 555 -7.82 0.76 -5.77
C LEU A 555 -8.37 -0.33 -6.70
N GLY A 556 -9.54 -0.87 -6.39
CA GLY A 556 -10.25 -1.80 -7.25
C GLY A 556 -10.75 -1.14 -8.54
N ALA A 557 -11.25 0.10 -8.47
CA ALA A 557 -11.64 0.88 -9.64
C ALA A 557 -10.44 1.17 -10.55
N MET A 558 -9.28 1.49 -9.97
CA MET A 558 -8.03 1.67 -10.71
C MET A 558 -7.60 0.40 -11.48
N VAL A 559 -7.58 -0.75 -10.82
CA VAL A 559 -7.18 -2.02 -11.47
C VAL A 559 -8.23 -2.46 -12.49
N GLY A 560 -9.50 -2.30 -12.15
CA GLY A 560 -10.61 -2.55 -13.06
C GLY A 560 -10.52 -1.69 -14.33
N ALA A 561 -10.07 -0.44 -14.23
CA ALA A 561 -9.86 0.43 -15.39
C ALA A 561 -8.75 -0.08 -16.31
N TRP A 562 -7.60 -0.52 -15.79
CA TRP A 562 -6.54 -1.14 -16.60
C TRP A 562 -7.01 -2.43 -17.28
N TRP A 563 -7.76 -3.26 -16.56
CA TRP A 563 -8.37 -4.45 -17.15
C TRP A 563 -9.36 -4.09 -18.27
N CYS A 564 -10.22 -3.08 -18.04
CA CYS A 564 -11.17 -2.60 -19.04
C CYS A 564 -10.47 -2.04 -20.27
N GLU A 565 -9.34 -1.36 -20.15
CA GLU A 565 -8.57 -0.87 -21.30
C GLU A 565 -8.09 -2.02 -22.17
N GLY A 566 -7.45 -3.04 -21.58
CA GLY A 566 -7.01 -4.21 -22.32
C GLY A 566 -8.17 -4.95 -23.01
N GLU A 567 -9.33 -5.03 -22.37
CA GLU A 567 -10.52 -5.65 -22.94
C GLU A 567 -11.15 -4.80 -24.05
N ALA A 568 -11.21 -3.47 -23.87
CA ALA A 568 -11.70 -2.52 -24.86
C ALA A 568 -10.84 -2.53 -26.13
N GLU A 569 -9.52 -2.63 -25.99
CA GLU A 569 -8.59 -2.83 -27.11
C GLU A 569 -8.84 -4.15 -27.82
N ARG A 570 -8.99 -5.25 -27.07
CA ARG A 570 -9.24 -6.59 -27.63
C ARG A 570 -10.54 -6.65 -28.43
N LEU A 571 -11.57 -5.94 -27.97
CA LEU A 571 -12.89 -5.90 -28.59
C LEU A 571 -13.03 -4.80 -29.66
N GLY A 572 -12.12 -3.82 -29.69
CA GLY A 572 -12.20 -2.67 -30.59
C GLY A 572 -13.35 -1.70 -30.26
N VAL A 573 -13.69 -1.57 -28.97
CA VAL A 573 -14.81 -0.73 -28.48
C VAL A 573 -14.31 0.35 -27.52
N PRO A 574 -15.03 1.46 -27.28
CA PRO A 574 -14.77 2.41 -26.19
C PRO A 574 -14.73 1.77 -24.80
N LEU A 575 -14.01 2.37 -23.84
CA LEU A 575 -14.05 1.94 -22.43
C LEU A 575 -15.47 1.90 -21.87
N ALA A 576 -16.32 2.83 -22.30
CA ALA A 576 -17.72 2.89 -21.91
C ALA A 576 -18.50 1.61 -22.29
N ASP A 577 -18.07 0.83 -23.27
CA ASP A 577 -18.82 -0.35 -23.71
C ASP A 577 -18.43 -1.62 -22.94
N VAL A 578 -17.47 -1.53 -22.01
CA VAL A 578 -17.05 -2.64 -21.14
C VAL A 578 -17.93 -2.67 -19.87
N GLU A 579 -18.53 -3.83 -19.58
CA GLU A 579 -19.47 -4.01 -18.45
C GLU A 579 -18.88 -3.57 -17.10
N LEU A 580 -17.65 -3.97 -16.79
CA LEU A 580 -16.98 -3.59 -15.54
C LEU A 580 -16.79 -2.07 -15.42
N MET A 581 -16.58 -1.35 -16.53
CA MET A 581 -16.47 0.12 -16.51
C MET A 581 -17.82 0.79 -16.19
N GLN A 582 -18.94 0.13 -16.48
CA GLN A 582 -20.26 0.61 -16.05
C GLN A 582 -20.46 0.43 -14.55
N GLU A 583 -19.98 -0.68 -13.97
CA GLU A 583 -19.99 -0.89 -12.52
C GLU A 583 -19.13 0.14 -11.77
N ILE A 584 -17.92 0.43 -12.29
CA ILE A 584 -17.06 1.51 -11.79
C ILE A 584 -17.77 2.87 -11.88
N GLY A 585 -18.49 3.12 -12.98
CA GLY A 585 -19.30 4.33 -13.14
C GLY A 585 -20.41 4.46 -12.09
N HIS A 586 -21.08 3.36 -11.75
CA HIS A 586 -22.11 3.37 -10.70
C HIS A 586 -21.49 3.63 -9.32
N TYR A 587 -20.35 3.02 -9.02
CA TYR A 587 -19.60 3.29 -7.79
C TYR A 587 -19.25 4.78 -7.64
N ASN A 588 -18.73 5.40 -8.70
CA ASN A 588 -18.39 6.82 -8.71
C ASN A 588 -19.64 7.73 -8.57
N GLU A 589 -20.78 7.36 -9.17
CA GLU A 589 -22.05 8.08 -8.93
C GLU A 589 -22.44 8.06 -7.45
N ILE A 590 -22.32 6.90 -6.80
CA ILE A 590 -22.63 6.77 -5.37
C ILE A 590 -21.71 7.64 -4.53
N ASP A 591 -20.41 7.72 -4.83
CA ASP A 591 -19.47 8.62 -4.14
C ASP A 591 -19.92 10.09 -4.23
N CYS A 592 -20.33 10.55 -5.42
CA CYS A 592 -20.92 11.90 -5.58
C CYS A 592 -22.22 12.07 -4.78
N LYS A 593 -23.12 11.09 -4.88
CA LYS A 593 -24.48 11.18 -4.32
C LYS A 593 -24.47 11.15 -2.80
N VAL A 594 -23.66 10.30 -2.16
CA VAL A 594 -23.59 10.24 -0.70
C VAL A 594 -22.99 11.51 -0.11
N MET A 595 -22.05 12.19 -0.78
CA MET A 595 -21.57 13.50 -0.35
C MET A 595 -22.70 14.53 -0.32
N MET A 596 -23.54 14.55 -1.36
CA MET A 596 -24.73 15.39 -1.41
C MET A 596 -25.70 15.06 -0.28
N GLU A 597 -26.02 13.78 -0.07
CA GLU A 597 -26.95 13.37 0.97
C GLU A 597 -26.44 13.73 2.37
N VAL A 598 -25.14 13.56 2.63
CA VAL A 598 -24.49 13.96 3.88
C VAL A 598 -24.66 15.46 4.11
N LEU A 599 -24.31 16.30 3.13
CA LEU A 599 -24.41 17.76 3.29
C LEU A 599 -25.86 18.23 3.42
N ARG A 600 -26.77 17.66 2.64
CA ARG A 600 -28.21 17.95 2.75
C ARG A 600 -28.73 17.64 4.15
N TYR A 601 -28.41 16.46 4.68
CA TYR A 601 -28.77 16.08 6.04
C TYR A 601 -28.22 17.07 7.07
N LEU A 602 -26.95 17.44 6.96
CA LEU A 602 -26.35 18.42 7.87
C LEU A 602 -27.06 19.77 7.78
N ARG A 603 -27.31 20.30 6.57
CA ARG A 603 -28.00 21.60 6.40
C ARG A 603 -29.36 21.66 7.11
N GLU A 604 -30.12 20.56 7.06
CA GLU A 604 -31.46 20.46 7.62
C GLU A 604 -31.47 20.27 9.15
N HIS A 605 -30.46 19.58 9.70
CA HIS A 605 -30.51 19.07 11.06
C HIS A 605 -29.39 19.55 12.01
N HIS A 606 -28.29 20.09 11.46
CA HIS A 606 -27.08 20.46 12.19
C HIS A 606 -26.59 21.81 11.71
#